data_AF-D8SYU3-F1
#
_entry.id   AF-D8SYU3-F1
#
_cell.length_a   1.000
_cell.length_b   1.000
_cell.length_c   1.000
_cell.angle_alpha   90.00
_cell.angle_beta   90.00
_cell.angle_gamma   90.00
#
_symmetry.space_group_name_H-M   'P 1'
#
loop_
_entity.id
_entity.type
_entity.pdbx_description
1 polymer ?
#
loop_
_entity_poly.entity_id
_entity_poly.type
_entity_poly.pdbx_seq_one_letter_code
_entity_poly.pdbx_strand_id
1 'polypeptide(L)'
;MADLEVEERAKQLRELHRQQMFIRVENAMLSEHLSRVVVARKSSLQLHLESMEKEQEEKEKAEAEEKAKAAAAAARAASEVAADQPARSGVRFSQVAAKPQEMVVLTLSPEEKLEIVDEECLFQRQYIEKIKVEQDRILDDLRAVLNAAKHRVAEFRKDRVDFNRDVLLLAQLNPVDKPYSEDILRFVVDKNRRKKNLRDNVLAKNARAKTERNSLLKQFGNKKDLEEILHVVDFDELKIVNGQLNARMRERVKEIRRLKRLIKSTLQVLENTLEMLSYAHDQGLRMKQSLTDRFPLVNSADGFIMAERVQRRKLHDAVIIALQNQDGPPQPTAMDYMKARNKAFGLRKEIKTWIGKVEIADLTRQELEKSLTLVHKDMASRGVTA
;
A
#
# COMPACT_ATOMS: atom_id res chain seq x y z
N MET A 1 0.57 -44.95 67.87
CA MET A 1 1.59 -44.20 67.09
C MET A 1 1.14 -44.04 65.64
N ALA A 2 0.83 -45.12 64.92
CA ALA A 2 0.38 -45.04 63.52
C ALA A 2 -0.91 -44.22 63.29
N ASP A 3 -1.93 -44.33 64.16
CA ASP A 3 -3.21 -43.62 63.96
C ASP A 3 -3.11 -42.10 64.15
N LEU A 4 -2.21 -41.64 65.01
CA LEU A 4 -1.94 -40.21 65.25
C LEU A 4 -1.28 -39.56 64.02
N GLU A 5 -0.34 -40.25 63.39
CA GLU A 5 0.31 -39.77 62.16
C GLU A 5 -0.68 -39.73 60.97
N VAL A 6 -1.63 -40.67 60.92
CA VAL A 6 -2.69 -40.68 59.90
C VAL A 6 -3.65 -39.51 60.10
N GLU A 7 -4.03 -39.19 61.34
CA GLU A 7 -4.86 -38.01 61.63
C GLU A 7 -4.15 -36.68 61.31
N GLU A 8 -2.86 -36.57 61.60
CA GLU A 8 -2.07 -35.38 61.27
C GLU A 8 -1.95 -35.18 59.75
N ARG A 9 -1.68 -36.25 58.99
CA ARG A 9 -1.68 -36.19 57.52
C ARG A 9 -3.06 -35.86 56.95
N ALA A 10 -4.13 -36.37 57.56
CA ALA A 10 -5.49 -36.04 57.16
C ALA A 10 -5.87 -34.57 57.47
N LYS A 11 -5.29 -33.96 58.52
CA LYS A 11 -5.43 -32.53 58.79
C LYS A 11 -4.66 -31.70 57.77
N GLN A 12 -3.40 -32.08 57.48
CA GLN A 12 -2.58 -31.42 56.46
C GLN A 12 -3.23 -31.47 55.06
N LEU A 13 -3.81 -32.60 54.67
CA LEU A 13 -4.54 -32.72 53.40
C LEU A 13 -5.77 -31.81 53.34
N ARG A 14 -6.53 -31.69 54.44
CA ARG A 14 -7.67 -30.76 54.51
C ARG A 14 -7.24 -29.31 54.41
N GLU A 15 -6.10 -28.96 54.98
CA GLU A 15 -5.54 -27.60 54.94
C GLU A 15 -5.02 -27.25 53.55
N LEU A 16 -4.29 -28.16 52.90
CA LEU A 16 -3.86 -28.03 51.50
C LEU A 16 -5.06 -27.91 50.56
N HIS A 17 -6.12 -28.68 50.78
CA HIS A 17 -7.35 -28.58 49.98
C HIS A 17 -8.04 -27.21 50.17
N ARG A 18 -8.05 -26.65 51.39
CA ARG A 18 -8.55 -25.27 51.62
C ARG A 18 -7.73 -24.24 50.88
N GLN A 19 -6.40 -24.33 50.93
CA GLN A 19 -5.49 -23.43 50.22
C GLN A 19 -5.69 -23.54 48.70
N GLN A 20 -5.84 -24.75 48.17
CA GLN A 20 -6.12 -24.97 46.75
C GLN A 20 -7.44 -24.33 46.32
N MET A 21 -8.49 -24.42 47.16
CA MET A 21 -9.77 -23.77 46.87
C MET A 21 -9.67 -22.24 46.90
N PHE A 22 -8.89 -21.68 47.84
CA PHE A 22 -8.64 -20.25 47.88
C PHE A 22 -7.93 -19.75 46.61
N ILE A 23 -6.86 -20.43 46.19
CA ILE A 23 -6.12 -20.09 44.96
C ILE A 23 -7.00 -20.21 43.73
N ARG A 24 -7.91 -21.20 43.67
CA ARG A 24 -8.86 -21.32 42.54
C ARG A 24 -9.82 -20.13 42.47
N VAL A 25 -10.35 -19.68 43.60
CA VAL A 25 -11.26 -18.53 43.65
C VAL A 25 -10.51 -17.25 43.28
N GLU A 26 -9.30 -17.07 43.77
CA GLU A 26 -8.45 -15.92 43.43
C GLU A 26 -8.12 -15.88 41.93
N ASN A 27 -7.70 -17.01 41.35
CA ASN A 27 -7.44 -17.11 39.91
C ASN A 27 -8.68 -16.88 39.05
N ALA A 28 -9.87 -17.28 39.51
CA ALA A 28 -11.13 -16.99 38.84
C ALA A 28 -11.42 -15.48 38.86
N MET A 29 -11.27 -14.81 40.01
CA MET A 29 -11.46 -13.36 40.12
C MET A 29 -10.45 -12.57 39.27
N LEU A 30 -9.19 -13.00 39.22
CA LEU A 30 -8.15 -12.37 38.39
C LEU A 30 -8.43 -12.56 36.90
N SER A 31 -8.89 -13.75 36.49
CA SER A 31 -9.26 -14.02 35.10
C SER A 31 -10.47 -13.17 34.68
N GLU A 32 -11.46 -13.02 35.56
CA GLU A 32 -12.61 -12.15 35.31
C GLU A 32 -12.19 -10.68 35.23
N HIS A 33 -11.32 -10.20 36.12
CA HIS A 33 -10.79 -8.85 36.07
C HIS A 33 -10.03 -8.58 34.76
N LEU A 34 -9.15 -9.50 34.35
CA LEU A 34 -8.43 -9.40 33.07
C LEU A 34 -9.39 -9.36 31.88
N SER A 35 -10.44 -10.19 31.87
CA SER A 35 -11.44 -10.17 30.81
C SER A 35 -12.16 -8.81 30.71
N ARG A 36 -12.53 -8.21 31.85
CA ARG A 36 -13.16 -6.88 31.91
C ARG A 36 -12.22 -5.78 31.45
N VAL A 37 -10.95 -5.83 31.85
CA VAL A 37 -9.92 -4.86 31.41
C VAL A 37 -9.66 -4.98 29.91
N VAL A 38 -9.57 -6.20 29.36
CA VAL A 38 -9.38 -6.41 27.92
C VAL A 38 -10.58 -5.90 27.12
N VAL A 39 -11.81 -6.15 27.57
CA VAL A 39 -13.02 -5.64 26.92
C VAL A 39 -13.11 -4.11 26.99
N ALA A 40 -12.82 -3.51 28.15
CA ALA A 40 -12.80 -2.06 28.30
C ALA A 40 -11.72 -1.40 27.42
N ARG A 41 -10.53 -2.00 27.35
CA ARG A 41 -9.42 -1.49 26.53
C ARG A 41 -9.69 -1.67 25.03
N LYS A 42 -10.35 -2.78 24.63
CA LYS A 42 -10.81 -2.99 23.25
C LYS A 42 -11.88 -1.98 22.85
N SER A 43 -12.85 -1.71 23.73
CA SER A 43 -13.87 -0.67 23.50
C SER A 43 -13.26 0.73 23.41
N SER A 44 -12.29 1.05 24.25
CA SER A 44 -11.57 2.33 24.23
C SER A 44 -10.73 2.50 22.97
N LEU A 45 -10.03 1.45 22.51
CA LEU A 45 -9.27 1.46 21.26
C LEU A 45 -10.17 1.58 20.04
N GLN A 46 -11.34 0.94 20.07
CA GLN A 46 -12.31 0.98 18.98
C GLN A 46 -12.96 2.37 18.84
N LEU A 47 -13.28 3.02 19.96
CA LEU A 47 -13.73 4.42 19.96
C LEU A 47 -12.65 5.38 19.45
N HIS A 48 -11.37 5.12 19.77
CA HIS A 48 -10.27 5.95 19.27
C HIS A 48 -10.05 5.78 17.77
N LEU A 49 -10.20 4.56 17.23
CA LEU A 49 -10.15 4.29 15.79
C LEU A 49 -11.31 4.96 15.04
N GLU A 50 -12.54 4.86 15.55
CA GLU A 50 -13.69 5.56 14.96
C GLU A 50 -13.55 7.09 15.03
N SER A 51 -12.95 7.62 16.09
CA SER A 51 -12.64 9.05 16.20
C SER A 51 -11.59 9.50 15.18
N MET A 52 -10.57 8.68 14.95
CA MET A 52 -9.52 8.94 13.96
C MET A 52 -10.06 8.90 12.53
N GLU A 53 -10.95 7.95 12.23
CA GLU A 53 -11.61 7.85 10.91
C GLU A 53 -12.49 9.07 10.64
N LYS A 54 -13.28 9.52 11.64
CA LYS A 54 -14.08 10.74 11.52
C LYS A 54 -13.23 11.99 11.30
N GLU A 55 -12.12 12.14 12.03
CA GLU A 55 -11.21 13.26 11.81
C GLU A 55 -10.55 13.23 10.41
N GLN A 56 -10.29 12.04 9.85
CA GLN A 56 -9.77 11.89 8.50
C GLN A 56 -10.83 12.27 7.46
N GLU A 57 -12.08 11.82 7.62
CA GLU A 57 -13.19 12.20 6.74
C GLU A 57 -13.46 13.70 6.78
N GLU A 58 -13.38 14.35 7.94
CA GLU A 58 -13.52 15.81 8.07
C GLU A 58 -12.39 16.56 7.37
N LYS A 59 -11.14 16.07 7.48
CA LYS A 59 -9.99 16.65 6.77
C LYS A 59 -10.11 16.49 5.26
N GLU A 60 -10.57 15.33 4.78
CA GLU A 60 -10.80 15.10 3.35
C GLU A 60 -11.92 15.99 2.79
N LYS A 61 -13.01 16.18 3.55
CA LYS A 61 -14.08 17.12 3.19
C LYS A 61 -13.58 18.57 3.16
N ALA A 62 -12.79 18.99 4.15
CA ALA A 62 -12.20 20.33 4.19
C ALA A 62 -11.24 20.57 3.01
N GLU A 63 -10.38 19.60 2.66
CA GLU A 63 -9.52 19.68 1.48
C GLU A 63 -10.32 19.71 0.17
N ALA A 64 -11.42 18.96 0.09
CA ALA A 64 -12.30 18.98 -1.09
C ALA A 64 -13.00 20.34 -1.25
N GLU A 65 -13.45 20.95 -0.15
CA GLU A 65 -14.02 22.30 -0.15
C GLU A 65 -12.98 23.37 -0.52
N GLU A 66 -11.75 23.25 -0.02
CA GLU A 66 -10.67 24.17 -0.38
C GLU A 66 -10.31 24.06 -1.87
N LYS A 67 -10.23 22.84 -2.41
CA LYS A 67 -10.02 22.59 -3.84
C LYS A 67 -11.19 23.12 -4.68
N ALA A 68 -12.43 23.00 -4.22
CA ALA A 68 -13.60 23.57 -4.89
C ALA A 68 -13.59 25.11 -4.89
N LYS A 69 -13.21 25.73 -3.77
CA LYS A 69 -13.04 27.20 -3.66
C LYS A 69 -11.90 27.71 -4.55
N ALA A 70 -10.78 26.98 -4.61
CA ALA A 70 -9.66 27.30 -5.51
C ALA A 70 -10.04 27.16 -7.00
N ALA A 71 -10.80 26.13 -7.36
CA ALA A 71 -11.32 25.96 -8.73
C ALA A 71 -12.31 27.07 -9.12
N ALA A 72 -13.18 27.49 -8.19
CA ALA A 72 -14.10 28.61 -8.42
C ALA A 72 -13.36 29.96 -8.55
N ALA A 73 -12.29 30.17 -7.78
CA ALA A 73 -11.44 31.36 -7.90
C ALA A 73 -10.67 31.38 -9.23
N ALA A 74 -10.15 30.23 -9.68
CA ALA A 74 -9.50 30.09 -10.99
C ALA A 74 -10.48 30.34 -12.16
N ALA A 75 -11.73 29.89 -12.03
CA ALA A 75 -12.79 30.16 -13.02
C ALA A 75 -13.18 31.65 -13.07
N ARG A 76 -13.19 32.35 -11.92
CA ARG A 76 -13.40 33.81 -11.86
C ARG A 76 -12.24 34.59 -12.47
N ALA A 77 -11.00 34.21 -12.16
CA ALA A 77 -9.81 34.83 -12.76
C ALA A 77 -9.74 34.64 -14.28
N ALA A 78 -10.23 33.51 -14.80
CA ALA A 78 -10.36 33.29 -16.25
C ALA A 78 -11.45 34.16 -16.91
N SER A 79 -12.46 34.60 -16.16
CA SER A 79 -13.53 35.49 -16.63
C SER A 79 -13.16 36.97 -16.58
N GLU A 80 -12.20 37.38 -15.75
CA GLU A 80 -11.75 38.79 -15.62
C GLU A 80 -10.76 39.23 -16.71
N VAL A 81 -10.23 38.31 -17.52
CA VAL A 81 -9.31 38.65 -18.63
C VAL A 81 -10.05 39.08 -19.92
N ALA A 82 -11.39 39.01 -19.95
CA ALA A 82 -12.18 39.23 -21.17
C ALA A 82 -13.00 40.53 -21.23
N ALA A 83 -12.94 41.42 -20.24
CA ALA A 83 -13.67 42.69 -20.30
C ALA A 83 -12.94 43.81 -19.55
N ASP A 84 -12.20 44.64 -20.28
CA ASP A 84 -11.69 45.91 -19.76
C ASP A 84 -12.02 47.06 -20.74
N GLN A 85 -13.05 47.85 -20.38
CA GLN A 85 -13.25 49.21 -20.84
C GLN A 85 -13.60 50.07 -19.62
N PRO A 86 -12.98 51.26 -19.44
CA PRO A 86 -13.16 52.05 -18.24
C PRO A 86 -14.28 53.08 -18.40
N ALA A 87 -15.31 53.00 -17.55
CA ALA A 87 -16.29 54.07 -17.40
C ALA A 87 -16.26 54.62 -15.96
N ARG A 88 -15.98 55.91 -15.88
CA ARG A 88 -16.04 56.74 -14.66
C ARG A 88 -17.49 56.92 -14.19
N SER A 89 -17.58 57.26 -12.91
CA SER A 89 -18.47 58.24 -12.29
C SER A 89 -19.73 57.75 -11.56
N GLY A 90 -19.96 58.38 -10.40
CA GLY A 90 -21.29 58.74 -9.95
C GLY A 90 -21.85 57.90 -8.82
N VAL A 91 -21.48 58.22 -7.59
CA VAL A 91 -22.33 57.93 -6.42
C VAL A 91 -23.64 58.70 -6.64
N ARG A 92 -24.71 57.98 -6.96
CA ARG A 92 -26.09 58.49 -6.94
C ARG A 92 -26.90 57.63 -5.98
N PHE A 93 -27.31 58.27 -4.89
CA PHE A 93 -28.42 57.85 -4.05
C PHE A 93 -29.68 57.78 -4.93
N SER A 94 -30.31 56.61 -5.00
CA SER A 94 -31.70 56.49 -5.48
C SER A 94 -32.45 55.51 -4.61
N GLN A 95 -33.41 56.04 -3.87
CA GLN A 95 -34.42 55.29 -3.14
C GLN A 95 -35.19 54.39 -4.12
N VAL A 96 -35.25 53.09 -3.81
CA VAL A 96 -36.17 52.16 -4.48
C VAL A 96 -37.18 51.69 -3.44
N ALA A 97 -38.44 52.02 -3.74
CA ALA A 97 -39.61 51.66 -2.98
C ALA A 97 -39.71 50.13 -2.78
N ALA A 98 -39.78 49.73 -1.51
CA ALA A 98 -39.98 48.34 -1.11
C ALA A 98 -41.37 47.86 -1.54
N LYS A 99 -41.41 46.82 -2.38
CA LYS A 99 -42.57 45.94 -2.47
C LYS A 99 -42.61 45.07 -1.20
N PRO A 100 -43.78 44.74 -0.65
CA PRO A 100 -43.88 43.87 0.51
C PRO A 100 -43.45 42.47 0.08
N GLN A 101 -42.26 42.04 0.50
CA GLN A 101 -41.90 40.63 0.48
C GLN A 101 -42.76 39.94 1.55
N GLU A 102 -43.63 39.04 1.12
CA GLU A 102 -44.24 38.05 1.99
C GLU A 102 -43.11 37.43 2.83
N MET A 103 -43.21 37.52 4.15
CA MET A 103 -42.32 36.81 5.06
C MET A 103 -42.53 35.32 4.82
N VAL A 104 -41.69 34.74 3.96
CA VAL A 104 -41.49 33.30 3.91
C VAL A 104 -40.99 32.93 5.30
N VAL A 105 -41.87 32.35 6.11
CA VAL A 105 -41.47 31.71 7.37
C VAL A 105 -40.55 30.59 6.94
N LEU A 106 -39.24 30.82 7.03
CA LEU A 106 -38.21 29.80 6.91
C LEU A 106 -38.46 28.83 8.07
N THR A 107 -39.28 27.82 7.81
CA THR A 107 -39.47 26.73 8.75
C THR A 107 -38.16 25.96 8.79
N LEU A 108 -37.48 25.99 9.93
CA LEU A 108 -36.27 25.21 10.18
C LEU A 108 -36.45 23.78 9.63
N SER A 109 -35.46 23.33 8.87
CA SER A 109 -35.36 21.97 8.35
C SER A 109 -35.51 20.99 9.53
N PRO A 110 -36.14 19.82 9.33
CA PRO A 110 -36.15 18.79 10.37
C PRO A 110 -34.75 18.44 10.88
N GLU A 111 -33.71 18.55 10.03
CA GLU A 111 -32.31 18.35 10.41
C GLU A 111 -31.81 19.45 11.36
N GLU A 112 -32.03 20.73 11.02
CA GLU A 112 -31.67 21.88 11.88
C GLU A 112 -32.40 21.82 13.24
N LYS A 113 -33.64 21.30 13.27
CA LYS A 113 -34.38 21.10 14.52
C LYS A 113 -33.77 19.99 15.38
N LEU A 114 -33.28 18.91 14.77
CA LEU A 114 -32.60 17.84 15.48
C LEU A 114 -31.25 18.32 16.04
N GLU A 115 -30.51 19.10 15.26
CA GLU A 115 -29.26 19.72 15.73
C GLU A 115 -29.50 20.62 16.95
N ILE A 116 -30.51 21.50 16.90
CA ILE A 116 -30.87 22.35 18.06
C ILE A 116 -31.27 21.50 19.28
N VAL A 117 -32.01 20.41 19.08
CA VAL A 117 -32.40 19.51 20.17
C VAL A 117 -31.19 18.79 20.76
N ASP A 118 -30.24 18.35 19.94
CA ASP A 118 -29.01 17.70 20.39
C ASP A 118 -28.10 18.69 21.14
N GLU A 119 -27.94 19.91 20.62
CA GLU A 119 -27.22 20.99 21.30
C GLU A 119 -27.85 21.34 22.65
N GLU A 120 -29.17 21.47 22.70
CA GLU A 120 -29.90 21.73 23.95
C GLU A 120 -29.78 20.56 24.93
N CYS A 121 -29.84 19.32 24.44
CA CYS A 121 -29.61 18.12 25.25
C CYS A 121 -28.19 18.09 25.84
N LEU A 122 -27.19 18.45 25.03
CA LEU A 122 -25.80 18.55 25.48
C LEU A 122 -25.64 19.68 26.50
N PHE A 123 -26.24 20.85 26.24
CA PHE A 123 -26.22 21.99 27.15
C PHE A 123 -26.84 21.64 28.50
N GLN A 124 -28.02 21.01 28.50
CA GLN A 124 -28.70 20.58 29.72
C GLN A 124 -27.91 19.52 30.48
N ARG A 125 -27.28 18.55 29.78
CA ARG A 125 -26.40 17.57 30.42
C ARG A 125 -25.22 18.24 31.11
N GLN A 126 -24.53 19.16 30.42
CA GLN A 126 -23.42 19.93 31.00
C GLN A 126 -23.88 20.80 32.17
N TYR A 127 -25.07 21.40 32.08
CA TYR A 127 -25.63 22.21 33.16
C TYR A 127 -25.96 21.37 34.39
N ILE A 128 -26.57 20.19 34.22
CA ILE A 128 -26.82 19.23 35.29
C ILE A 128 -25.49 18.79 35.93
N GLU A 129 -24.46 18.53 35.13
CA GLU A 129 -23.15 18.12 35.64
C GLU A 129 -22.48 19.24 36.46
N LYS A 130 -22.54 20.49 35.99
CA LYS A 130 -22.07 21.65 36.76
C LYS A 130 -22.78 21.76 38.10
N ILE A 131 -24.12 21.65 38.12
CA ILE A 131 -24.91 21.67 39.35
C ILE A 131 -24.50 20.52 40.28
N LYS A 132 -24.30 19.31 39.76
CA LYS A 132 -23.86 18.17 40.57
C LYS A 132 -22.51 18.41 41.23
N VAL A 133 -21.53 18.91 40.47
CA VAL A 133 -20.20 19.23 41.00
C VAL A 133 -20.28 20.33 42.07
N GLU A 134 -21.10 21.35 41.86
CA GLU A 134 -21.34 22.39 42.86
C GLU A 134 -22.02 21.85 44.13
N GLN A 135 -23.03 20.99 43.96
CA GLN A 135 -23.73 20.33 45.06
C GLN A 135 -22.80 19.43 45.87
N ASP A 136 -21.97 18.61 45.20
CA ASP A 136 -21.00 17.74 45.87
C ASP A 136 -19.98 18.56 46.66
N ARG A 137 -19.50 19.67 46.10
CA ARG A 137 -18.62 20.61 46.80
C ARG A 137 -19.30 21.18 48.05
N ILE A 138 -20.55 21.65 47.93
CA ILE A 138 -21.32 22.18 49.07
C ILE A 138 -21.53 21.09 50.14
N LEU A 139 -21.85 19.86 49.72
CA LEU A 139 -22.03 18.73 50.63
C LEU A 139 -20.74 18.42 51.39
N ASP A 140 -19.59 18.44 50.72
CA ASP A 140 -18.30 18.21 51.36
C ASP A 140 -17.90 19.33 52.31
N ASP A 141 -18.18 20.60 51.96
CA ASP A 141 -17.99 21.74 52.85
C ASP A 141 -18.87 21.62 54.11
N LEU A 142 -20.16 21.28 53.94
CA LEU A 142 -21.09 21.06 55.05
C LEU A 142 -20.66 19.87 55.93
N ARG A 143 -20.18 18.77 55.33
CA ARG A 143 -19.62 17.62 56.06
C ARG A 143 -18.38 18.03 56.86
N ALA A 144 -17.50 18.85 56.28
CA ALA A 144 -16.31 19.35 56.96
C ALA A 144 -16.69 20.22 58.17
N VAL A 145 -17.65 21.14 58.02
CA VAL A 145 -18.16 21.98 59.11
C VAL A 145 -18.80 21.14 60.20
N LEU A 146 -19.62 20.15 59.84
CA LEU A 146 -20.26 19.25 60.79
C LEU A 146 -19.24 18.41 61.57
N ASN A 147 -18.21 17.90 60.89
CA ASN A 147 -17.12 17.15 61.53
C ASN A 147 -16.29 18.03 62.47
N ALA A 148 -16.00 19.28 62.08
CA ALA A 148 -15.32 20.25 62.92
C ALA A 148 -16.15 20.60 64.17
N ALA A 149 -17.47 20.80 64.01
CA ALA A 149 -18.38 21.05 65.12
C ALA A 149 -18.44 19.85 66.08
N LYS A 150 -18.56 18.61 65.56
CA LYS A 150 -18.51 17.38 66.37
C LYS A 150 -17.20 17.28 67.18
N HIS A 151 -16.06 17.58 66.56
CA HIS A 151 -14.77 17.60 67.24
C HIS A 151 -14.74 18.65 68.36
N ARG A 152 -15.18 19.88 68.10
CA ARG A 152 -15.25 20.95 69.11
C ARG A 152 -16.15 20.55 70.29
N VAL A 153 -17.31 19.97 70.03
CA VAL A 153 -18.21 19.48 71.10
C VAL A 153 -17.54 18.39 71.94
N ALA A 154 -16.82 17.45 71.32
CA ALA A 154 -16.08 16.42 72.02
C ALA A 154 -14.94 17.02 72.87
N GLU A 155 -14.22 18.03 72.37
CA GLU A 155 -13.22 18.77 73.14
C GLU A 155 -13.83 19.50 74.32
N PHE A 156 -14.94 20.23 74.15
CA PHE A 156 -15.62 20.89 75.28
C PHE A 156 -16.09 19.92 76.35
N ARG A 157 -16.56 18.72 75.97
CA ARG A 157 -16.92 17.68 76.94
C ARG A 157 -15.72 17.21 77.74
N LYS A 158 -14.56 17.00 77.10
CA LYS A 158 -13.31 16.66 77.78
C LYS A 158 -12.85 17.80 78.69
N ASP A 159 -12.88 19.03 78.20
CA ASP A 159 -12.49 20.23 78.95
C ASP A 159 -13.36 20.43 80.20
N ARG A 160 -14.66 20.15 80.11
CA ARG A 160 -15.56 20.15 81.26
C ARG A 160 -15.18 19.10 82.29
N VAL A 161 -14.88 17.86 81.87
CA VAL A 161 -14.48 16.79 82.79
C VAL A 161 -13.12 17.10 83.43
N ASP A 162 -12.15 17.56 82.65
CA ASP A 162 -10.84 17.98 83.15
C ASP A 162 -10.96 19.15 84.14
N PHE A 163 -11.79 20.15 83.85
CA PHE A 163 -12.01 21.29 84.76
C PHE A 163 -12.70 20.84 86.06
N ASN A 164 -13.70 19.96 85.98
CA ASN A 164 -14.33 19.40 87.17
C ASN A 164 -13.32 18.64 88.04
N ARG A 165 -12.42 17.87 87.43
CA ARG A 165 -11.38 17.11 88.15
C ARG A 165 -10.30 18.02 88.75
N ASP A 166 -9.78 18.95 87.96
CA ASP A 166 -8.55 19.68 88.31
C ASP A 166 -8.84 20.98 89.07
N VAL A 167 -10.08 21.47 89.07
CA VAL A 167 -10.48 22.73 89.72
C VAL A 167 -11.62 22.53 90.70
N LEU A 168 -12.73 21.89 90.31
CA LEU A 168 -13.91 21.80 91.20
C LEU A 168 -13.76 20.76 92.31
N LEU A 169 -13.17 19.60 92.04
CA LEU A 169 -12.89 18.61 93.09
C LEU A 169 -11.90 19.14 94.13
N LEU A 170 -10.94 19.96 93.72
CA LEU A 170 -10.04 20.66 94.65
C LEU A 170 -10.77 21.76 95.42
N ALA A 171 -11.74 22.43 94.81
CA ALA A 171 -12.57 23.43 95.47
C ALA A 171 -13.41 22.85 96.63
N GLN A 172 -13.85 21.59 96.52
CA GLN A 172 -14.61 20.91 97.58
C GLN A 172 -13.78 20.62 98.84
N LEU A 173 -12.45 20.58 98.72
CA LEU A 173 -11.53 20.48 99.85
C LEU A 173 -11.34 21.84 100.55
N ASN A 174 -11.84 22.93 99.96
CA ASN A 174 -11.73 24.26 100.55
C ASN A 174 -12.85 24.53 101.56
N PRO A 175 -12.56 25.21 102.68
CA PRO A 175 -13.57 25.55 103.69
C PRO A 175 -14.75 26.38 103.17
N VAL A 176 -14.56 27.10 102.05
CA VAL A 176 -15.56 28.01 101.45
C VAL A 176 -16.28 27.37 100.26
N ASP A 177 -15.94 26.13 99.89
CA ASP A 177 -16.45 25.41 98.71
C ASP A 177 -16.35 26.23 97.41
N LYS A 178 -15.28 27.03 97.31
CA LYS A 178 -14.97 27.88 96.16
C LYS A 178 -13.57 27.57 95.65
N PRO A 179 -13.37 27.50 94.32
CA PRO A 179 -12.05 27.29 93.75
C PRO A 179 -11.14 28.50 94.02
N TYR A 180 -9.88 28.25 94.33
CA TYR A 180 -8.89 29.32 94.37
C TYR A 180 -8.62 29.86 92.97
N SER A 181 -8.36 31.17 92.88
CA SER A 181 -8.00 31.83 91.62
C SER A 181 -6.73 31.24 91.00
N GLU A 182 -5.78 30.79 91.82
CA GLU A 182 -4.53 30.17 91.37
C GLU A 182 -4.75 28.82 90.67
N ASP A 183 -5.69 28.00 91.14
CA ASP A 183 -6.02 26.72 90.50
C ASP A 183 -6.69 26.92 89.14
N ILE A 184 -7.59 27.90 89.03
CA ILE A 184 -8.22 28.30 87.76
C ILE A 184 -7.14 28.82 86.80
N LEU A 185 -6.23 29.67 87.28
CA LEU A 185 -5.15 30.23 86.47
C LEU A 185 -4.20 29.13 85.97
N ARG A 186 -3.79 28.21 86.85
CA ARG A 186 -2.95 27.06 86.49
C ARG A 186 -3.60 26.21 85.41
N PHE A 187 -4.88 25.88 85.55
CA PHE A 187 -5.63 25.13 84.55
C PHE A 187 -5.64 25.82 83.18
N VAL A 188 -5.92 27.14 83.15
CA VAL A 188 -5.96 27.91 81.89
C VAL A 188 -4.58 28.01 81.24
N VAL A 189 -3.52 28.23 82.02
CA VAL A 189 -2.13 28.29 81.52
C VAL A 189 -1.70 26.94 80.95
N ASP A 190 -1.93 25.85 81.68
CA ASP A 190 -1.58 24.50 81.22
C ASP A 190 -2.37 24.11 79.97
N LYS A 191 -3.66 24.48 79.90
CA LYS A 191 -4.48 24.22 78.72
C LYS A 191 -3.98 24.99 77.49
N ASN A 192 -3.63 26.27 77.66
CA ASN A 192 -3.05 27.07 76.59
C ASN A 192 -1.70 26.51 76.13
N ARG A 193 -0.86 26.02 77.05
CA ARG A 193 0.39 25.36 76.74
C ARG A 193 0.18 24.07 75.93
N ARG A 194 -0.77 23.22 76.32
CA ARG A 194 -1.13 22.01 75.56
C ARG A 194 -1.63 22.34 74.15
N LYS A 195 -2.51 23.34 74.02
CA LYS A 195 -3.01 23.83 72.71
C LYS A 195 -1.88 24.37 71.83
N LYS A 196 -0.94 25.14 72.41
CA LYS A 196 0.24 25.65 71.72
C LYS A 196 1.14 24.52 71.20
N ASN A 197 1.45 23.53 72.03
CA ASN A 197 2.24 22.37 71.63
C ASN A 197 1.56 21.58 70.50
N LEU A 198 0.23 21.37 70.58
CA LEU A 198 -0.52 20.71 69.52
C LEU A 198 -0.47 21.48 68.21
N ARG A 199 -0.66 22.81 68.26
CA ARG A 199 -0.55 23.67 67.08
C ARG A 199 0.84 23.57 66.45
N ASP A 200 1.89 23.66 67.24
CA ASP A 200 3.27 23.61 66.74
C ASP A 200 3.59 22.25 66.11
N ASN A 201 3.08 21.15 66.71
CA ASN A 201 3.15 19.81 66.12
C ASN A 201 2.40 19.69 64.78
N VAL A 202 1.20 20.27 64.68
CA VAL A 202 0.41 20.28 63.43
C VAL A 202 1.10 21.12 62.36
N LEU A 203 1.66 22.28 62.72
CA LEU A 203 2.42 23.13 61.80
C LEU A 203 3.66 22.42 61.26
N ALA A 204 4.41 21.73 62.12
CA ALA A 204 5.56 20.92 61.70
C ALA A 204 5.14 19.78 60.75
N LYS A 205 4.04 19.09 61.03
CA LYS A 205 3.48 18.05 60.13
C LYS A 205 3.04 18.64 58.79
N ASN A 206 2.38 19.80 58.81
CA ASN A 206 1.93 20.49 57.60
C ASN A 206 3.13 20.92 56.73
N ALA A 207 4.19 21.45 57.34
CA ALA A 207 5.42 21.79 56.63
C ALA A 207 6.07 20.55 55.97
N ARG A 208 6.16 19.42 56.68
CA ARG A 208 6.65 18.15 56.12
C ARG A 208 5.81 17.66 54.95
N ALA A 209 4.49 17.65 55.10
CA ALA A 209 3.57 17.24 54.04
C ALA A 209 3.68 18.16 52.80
N LYS A 210 3.88 19.47 52.99
CA LYS A 210 4.13 20.41 51.88
C LYS A 210 5.44 20.11 51.15
N THR A 211 6.51 19.83 51.88
CA THR A 211 7.80 19.48 51.27
C THR A 211 7.72 18.16 50.49
N GLU A 212 7.03 17.16 51.04
CA GLU A 212 6.81 15.87 50.39
C GLU A 212 5.96 16.02 49.13
N ARG A 213 4.83 16.73 49.23
CA ARG A 213 3.98 17.07 48.07
C ARG A 213 4.79 17.74 46.97
N ASN A 214 5.61 18.75 47.30
CA ASN A 214 6.41 19.46 46.31
C ASN A 214 7.49 18.54 45.68
N SER A 215 8.08 17.64 46.46
CA SER A 215 9.04 16.64 45.96
C SER A 215 8.36 15.68 44.97
N LEU A 216 7.19 15.13 45.35
CA LEU A 216 6.40 14.26 44.48
C LEU A 216 5.93 14.98 43.21
N LEU A 217 5.52 16.25 43.32
CA LEU A 217 5.10 17.04 42.16
C LEU A 217 6.25 17.26 41.17
N LYS A 218 7.47 17.50 41.67
CA LYS A 218 8.68 17.57 40.83
C LYS A 218 9.01 16.23 40.19
N GLN A 219 8.92 15.13 40.94
CA GLN A 219 9.12 13.78 40.38
C GLN A 219 8.09 13.46 39.30
N PHE A 220 6.83 13.87 39.49
CA PHE A 220 5.78 13.69 38.50
C PHE A 220 6.04 14.53 37.25
N GLY A 221 6.44 15.80 37.40
CA GLY A 221 6.85 16.65 36.27
C GLY A 221 7.98 16.02 35.47
N ASN A 222 9.07 15.61 36.13
CA ASN A 222 10.21 14.96 35.49
C ASN A 222 9.81 13.66 34.76
N LYS A 223 8.88 12.87 35.33
CA LYS A 223 8.37 11.66 34.68
C LYS A 223 7.54 11.97 33.45
N LYS A 224 6.70 13.01 33.50
CA LYS A 224 5.89 13.45 32.35
C LYS A 224 6.78 13.95 31.20
N ASP A 225 7.78 14.77 31.52
CA ASP A 225 8.73 15.27 30.51
C ASP A 225 9.54 14.11 29.90
N LEU A 226 9.91 13.11 30.72
CA LEU A 226 10.57 11.90 30.24
C LEU A 226 9.67 11.03 29.36
N GLU A 227 8.40 10.90 29.71
CA GLU A 227 7.38 10.18 28.92
C GLU A 227 7.16 10.87 27.57
N GLU A 228 7.07 12.20 27.55
CA GLU A 228 6.94 12.98 26.31
C GLU A 228 8.19 12.83 25.42
N ILE A 229 9.40 12.92 26.00
CA ILE A 229 10.65 12.71 25.26
C ILE A 229 10.73 11.27 24.72
N LEU A 230 10.37 10.26 25.51
CA LEU A 230 10.40 8.86 25.09
C LEU A 230 9.46 8.62 23.90
N HIS A 231 8.24 9.17 23.96
CA HIS A 231 7.30 9.04 22.86
C HIS A 231 7.74 9.75 21.57
N VAL A 232 8.39 10.91 21.67
CA VAL A 232 8.95 11.60 20.49
C VAL A 232 10.09 10.78 19.87
N VAL A 233 10.99 10.22 20.69
CA VAL A 233 12.10 9.38 20.22
C VAL A 233 11.56 8.11 19.55
N ASP A 234 10.60 7.42 20.16
CA ASP A 234 9.98 6.22 19.58
C ASP A 234 9.32 6.54 18.23
N PHE A 235 8.64 7.69 18.13
CA PHE A 235 7.99 8.12 16.90
C PHE A 235 8.99 8.46 15.79
N ASP A 236 10.09 9.10 16.12
CA ASP A 236 11.16 9.40 15.16
C ASP A 236 11.92 8.14 14.76
N GLU A 237 12.13 7.18 15.66
CA GLU A 237 12.66 5.86 15.32
C GLU A 237 11.72 5.14 14.33
N LEU A 238 10.41 5.16 14.58
CA LEU A 238 9.42 4.57 13.68
C LEU A 238 9.45 5.23 12.29
N LYS A 239 9.58 6.55 12.22
CA LYS A 239 9.75 7.29 10.96
C LYS A 239 11.01 6.88 10.23
N ILE A 240 12.14 6.74 10.93
CA ILE A 240 13.41 6.32 10.33
C ILE A 240 13.26 4.91 9.76
N VAL A 241 12.73 3.97 10.53
CA VAL A 241 12.53 2.57 10.09
C VAL A 241 11.58 2.52 8.89
N ASN A 242 10.46 3.23 8.94
CA ASN A 242 9.52 3.30 7.83
C ASN A 242 10.16 3.92 6.57
N GLY A 243 10.94 4.99 6.74
CA GLY A 243 11.72 5.60 5.66
C GLY A 243 12.70 4.63 5.01
N GLN A 244 13.44 3.85 5.82
CA GLN A 244 14.37 2.83 5.36
C GLN A 244 13.66 1.67 4.63
N LEU A 245 12.55 1.16 5.17
CA LEU A 245 11.75 0.11 4.53
C LEU A 245 11.19 0.57 3.19
N ASN A 246 10.65 1.79 3.12
CA ASN A 246 10.18 2.39 1.89
C ASN A 246 11.31 2.56 0.86
N ALA A 247 12.51 2.96 1.29
CA ALA A 247 13.67 3.03 0.39
C ALA A 247 14.02 1.66 -0.20
N ARG A 248 14.11 0.63 0.65
CA ARG A 248 14.36 -0.76 0.21
C ARG A 248 13.26 -1.27 -0.74
N MET A 249 11.99 -1.00 -0.44
CA MET A 249 10.89 -1.35 -1.34
C MET A 249 11.04 -0.67 -2.69
N ARG A 250 11.37 0.62 -2.73
CA ARG A 250 11.60 1.35 -3.99
C ARG A 250 12.74 0.76 -4.80
N GLU A 251 13.84 0.36 -4.16
CA GLU A 251 14.96 -0.32 -4.83
C GLU A 251 14.54 -1.67 -5.41
N ARG A 252 13.83 -2.50 -4.64
CA ARG A 252 13.33 -3.79 -5.12
C ARG A 252 12.36 -3.63 -6.29
N VAL A 253 11.48 -2.63 -6.22
CA VAL A 253 10.56 -2.34 -7.33
C VAL A 253 11.32 -1.86 -8.58
N LYS A 254 12.36 -1.01 -8.43
CA LYS A 254 13.23 -0.61 -9.55
C LYS A 254 13.90 -1.84 -10.18
N GLU A 255 14.38 -2.77 -9.36
CA GLU A 255 15.03 -3.99 -9.83
C GLU A 255 14.04 -4.92 -10.56
N ILE A 256 12.82 -5.10 -10.02
CA ILE A 256 11.76 -5.86 -10.70
C ILE A 256 11.43 -5.23 -12.06
N ARG A 257 11.34 -3.89 -12.15
CA ARG A 257 11.13 -3.22 -13.44
C ARG A 257 12.29 -3.45 -14.41
N ARG A 258 13.54 -3.45 -13.93
CA ARG A 258 14.72 -3.76 -14.74
C ARG A 258 14.65 -5.20 -15.29
N LEU A 259 14.37 -6.16 -14.43
CA LEU A 259 14.22 -7.57 -14.82
C LEU A 259 13.06 -7.79 -15.80
N LYS A 260 11.91 -7.15 -15.58
CA LYS A 260 10.78 -7.20 -16.54
C LYS A 260 11.16 -6.70 -17.93
N ARG A 261 11.92 -5.60 -18.01
CA ARG A 261 12.44 -5.09 -19.30
C ARG A 261 13.41 -6.06 -19.96
N LEU A 262 14.29 -6.69 -19.18
CA LEU A 262 15.20 -7.72 -19.69
C LEU A 262 14.43 -8.92 -20.24
N ILE A 263 13.47 -9.45 -19.48
CA ILE A 263 12.62 -10.58 -19.92
C ILE A 263 11.92 -10.23 -21.25
N LYS A 264 11.32 -9.04 -21.35
CA LYS A 264 10.67 -8.59 -22.58
C LYS A 264 11.65 -8.53 -23.76
N SER A 265 12.84 -7.98 -23.54
CA SER A 265 13.89 -7.92 -24.57
C SER A 265 14.34 -9.31 -25.01
N THR A 266 14.60 -10.22 -24.06
CA THR A 266 15.01 -11.59 -24.36
C THR A 266 13.91 -12.38 -25.08
N LEU A 267 12.63 -12.15 -24.72
CA LEU A 267 11.50 -12.76 -25.41
C LEU A 267 11.41 -12.26 -26.86
N GLN A 268 11.62 -10.96 -27.09
CA GLN A 268 11.63 -10.39 -28.44
C GLN A 268 12.77 -10.96 -29.28
N VAL A 269 13.97 -11.12 -28.71
CA VAL A 269 15.10 -11.76 -29.41
C VAL A 269 14.78 -13.22 -29.72
N LEU A 270 14.18 -13.96 -28.77
CA LEU A 270 13.78 -15.34 -28.95
C LEU A 270 12.71 -15.51 -30.03
N GLU A 271 11.73 -14.62 -30.08
CA GLU A 271 10.68 -14.61 -31.10
C GLU A 271 11.28 -14.36 -32.48
N ASN A 272 12.16 -13.36 -32.61
CA ASN A 272 12.88 -13.11 -33.86
C ASN A 272 13.75 -14.30 -34.30
N THR A 273 14.44 -14.98 -33.37
CA THR A 273 15.24 -16.16 -33.73
C THR A 273 14.38 -17.36 -34.11
N LEU A 274 13.22 -17.53 -33.47
CA LEU A 274 12.25 -18.55 -33.85
C LEU A 274 11.69 -18.29 -35.25
N GLU A 275 11.35 -17.04 -35.58
CA GLU A 275 10.91 -16.65 -36.92
C GLU A 275 11.98 -16.92 -37.98
N MET A 276 13.23 -16.53 -37.72
CA MET A 276 14.36 -16.81 -38.62
C MET A 276 14.57 -18.33 -38.80
N LEU A 277 14.47 -19.10 -37.73
CA LEU A 277 14.60 -20.55 -37.78
C LEU A 277 13.44 -21.20 -38.55
N SER A 278 12.20 -20.75 -38.34
CA SER A 278 11.02 -21.22 -39.08
C SER A 278 11.17 -20.91 -40.57
N TYR A 279 11.61 -19.70 -40.92
CA TYR A 279 11.87 -19.32 -42.30
C TYR A 279 12.96 -20.19 -42.95
N ALA A 280 14.08 -20.42 -42.27
CA ALA A 280 15.15 -21.29 -42.75
C ALA A 280 14.68 -22.75 -42.90
N HIS A 281 13.83 -23.23 -41.97
CA HIS A 281 13.23 -24.55 -42.02
C HIS A 281 12.30 -24.71 -43.23
N ASP A 282 11.42 -23.74 -43.48
CA ASP A 282 10.51 -23.72 -44.62
C ASP A 282 11.26 -23.64 -45.95
N GLN A 283 12.33 -22.84 -46.02
CA GLN A 283 13.24 -22.81 -47.17
C GLN A 283 13.89 -24.19 -47.39
N GLY A 284 14.37 -24.84 -46.33
CA GLY A 284 14.91 -26.20 -46.40
C GLY A 284 13.89 -27.23 -46.90
N LEU A 285 12.64 -27.15 -46.43
CA LEU A 285 11.54 -28.00 -46.91
C LEU A 285 11.25 -27.75 -48.39
N ARG A 286 11.18 -26.50 -48.84
CA ARG A 286 10.98 -26.14 -50.25
C ARG A 286 12.12 -26.64 -51.14
N MET A 287 13.37 -26.49 -50.70
CA MET A 287 14.54 -27.01 -51.41
C MET A 287 14.48 -28.53 -51.51
N LYS A 288 14.12 -29.22 -50.42
CA LYS A 288 13.96 -30.67 -50.40
C LYS A 288 12.87 -31.13 -51.38
N GLN A 289 11.71 -30.46 -51.40
CA GLN A 289 10.64 -30.71 -52.36
C GLN A 289 11.11 -30.48 -53.81
N SER A 290 11.78 -29.37 -54.08
CA SER A 290 12.34 -29.11 -55.41
C SER A 290 13.37 -30.16 -55.83
N LEU A 291 14.14 -30.71 -54.89
CA LEU A 291 15.10 -31.78 -55.17
C LEU A 291 14.37 -33.10 -55.46
N THR A 292 13.34 -33.44 -54.69
CA THR A 292 12.52 -34.64 -54.93
C THR A 292 11.81 -34.58 -56.27
N ASP A 293 11.33 -33.41 -56.69
CA ASP A 293 10.65 -33.23 -57.97
C ASP A 293 11.64 -33.31 -59.15
N ARG A 294 12.84 -32.76 -59.01
CA ARG A 294 13.86 -32.76 -60.08
C ARG A 294 14.57 -34.10 -60.23
N PHE A 295 14.71 -34.88 -59.15
CA PHE A 295 15.38 -36.18 -59.15
C PHE A 295 14.90 -37.15 -60.25
N PRO A 296 13.58 -37.41 -60.44
CA PRO A 296 13.11 -38.27 -61.52
C PRO A 296 13.37 -37.69 -62.92
N LEU A 297 13.32 -36.36 -63.09
CA LEU A 297 13.64 -35.73 -64.38
C LEU A 297 15.10 -35.96 -64.77
N VAL A 298 16.03 -35.80 -63.81
CA VAL A 298 17.46 -36.07 -64.03
C VAL A 298 17.67 -37.54 -64.37
N ASN A 299 17.09 -38.47 -63.60
CA ASN A 299 17.20 -39.90 -63.88
C ASN A 299 16.63 -40.28 -65.26
N SER A 300 15.52 -39.65 -65.67
CA SER A 300 14.95 -39.86 -67.00
C SER A 300 15.86 -39.31 -68.09
N ALA A 301 16.43 -38.12 -67.91
CA ALA A 301 17.38 -37.51 -68.84
C ALA A 301 18.64 -38.38 -68.98
N ASP A 302 19.19 -38.88 -67.88
CA ASP A 302 20.31 -39.82 -67.88
C ASP A 302 19.96 -41.10 -68.64
N GLY A 303 18.74 -41.63 -68.46
CA GLY A 303 18.22 -42.76 -69.23
C GLY A 303 18.20 -42.48 -70.74
N PHE A 304 17.69 -41.32 -71.17
CA PHE A 304 17.68 -40.92 -72.58
C PHE A 304 19.10 -40.75 -73.14
N ILE A 305 20.00 -40.10 -72.40
CA ILE A 305 21.41 -39.93 -72.79
C ILE A 305 22.08 -41.30 -72.97
N MET A 306 21.84 -42.26 -72.06
CA MET A 306 22.39 -43.60 -72.20
C MET A 306 21.84 -44.34 -73.41
N ALA A 307 20.53 -44.23 -73.69
CA ALA A 307 19.92 -44.80 -74.89
C ALA A 307 20.51 -44.20 -76.18
N GLU A 308 20.68 -42.87 -76.23
CA GLU A 308 21.28 -42.18 -77.36
C GLU A 308 22.76 -42.56 -77.55
N ARG A 309 23.52 -42.71 -76.46
CA ARG A 309 24.91 -43.22 -76.50
C ARG A 309 24.99 -44.65 -77.04
N VAL A 310 24.04 -45.53 -76.67
CA VAL A 310 23.96 -46.89 -77.21
C VAL A 310 23.62 -46.84 -78.71
N GLN A 311 22.66 -46.02 -79.12
CA GLN A 311 22.28 -45.89 -80.51
C GLN A 311 23.41 -45.29 -81.38
N ARG A 312 24.11 -44.28 -80.87
CA ARG A 312 25.30 -43.71 -81.50
C ARG A 312 26.38 -44.77 -81.72
N ARG A 313 26.64 -45.64 -80.72
CA ARG A 313 27.57 -46.77 -80.87
C ARG A 313 27.13 -47.74 -81.96
N LYS A 314 25.86 -48.17 -81.95
CA LYS A 314 25.32 -49.05 -83.00
C LYS A 314 25.46 -48.45 -84.41
N LEU A 315 25.14 -47.16 -84.58
CA LEU A 315 25.29 -46.48 -85.86
C LEU A 315 26.76 -46.36 -86.28
N HIS A 316 27.65 -46.06 -85.32
CA HIS A 316 29.09 -46.00 -85.57
C HIS A 316 29.64 -47.36 -86.02
N ASP A 317 29.24 -48.45 -85.36
CA ASP A 317 29.63 -49.82 -85.75
C ASP A 317 29.08 -50.18 -87.13
N ALA A 318 27.84 -49.79 -87.45
CA ALA A 318 27.26 -49.97 -88.79
C ALA A 318 28.01 -49.17 -89.87
N VAL A 319 28.48 -47.96 -89.57
CA VAL A 319 29.33 -47.18 -90.48
C VAL A 319 30.69 -47.86 -90.69
N ILE A 320 31.32 -48.38 -89.64
CA ILE A 320 32.57 -49.14 -89.76
C ILE A 320 32.37 -50.37 -90.65
N ILE A 321 31.30 -51.14 -90.44
CA ILE A 321 30.97 -52.31 -91.28
C ILE A 321 30.70 -51.89 -92.73
N ALA A 322 29.99 -50.77 -92.96
CA ALA A 322 29.75 -50.27 -94.31
C ALA A 322 31.03 -49.80 -95.02
N LEU A 323 31.99 -49.23 -94.27
CA LEU A 323 33.30 -48.87 -94.77
C LEU A 323 34.17 -50.11 -95.04
N GLN A 324 34.14 -51.12 -94.18
CA GLN A 324 34.82 -52.40 -94.40
C GLN A 324 34.26 -53.18 -95.61
N ASN A 325 32.95 -53.07 -95.87
CA ASN A 325 32.31 -53.64 -97.07
C ASN A 325 32.58 -52.82 -98.35
N GLN A 326 33.24 -51.66 -98.25
CA GLN A 326 33.69 -50.83 -99.38
C GLN A 326 35.18 -51.00 -99.70
N ASP A 327 35.87 -51.96 -99.09
CA ASP A 327 37.27 -52.27 -99.42
C ASP A 327 37.39 -53.03 -100.75
N GLY A 328 37.55 -52.25 -101.81
CA GLY A 328 38.01 -52.66 -103.14
C GLY A 328 37.69 -51.54 -104.14
N PRO A 329 38.64 -50.97 -104.89
CA PRO A 329 38.36 -49.84 -105.77
C PRO A 329 37.89 -50.31 -107.15
N PRO A 330 36.61 -50.12 -107.55
CA PRO A 330 36.27 -49.92 -108.94
C PRO A 330 36.32 -48.41 -109.22
N GLN A 331 37.04 -48.02 -110.26
CA GLN A 331 37.01 -46.66 -110.78
C GLN A 331 35.54 -46.23 -110.98
N PRO A 332 35.08 -45.15 -110.34
CA PRO A 332 33.69 -44.74 -110.43
C PRO A 332 33.35 -44.38 -111.87
N THR A 333 32.34 -45.08 -112.42
CA THR A 333 31.81 -44.83 -113.77
C THR A 333 31.16 -43.44 -113.79
N ALA A 334 31.05 -42.76 -114.93
CA ALA A 334 30.52 -41.38 -115.02
C ALA A 334 29.16 -41.17 -114.29
N MET A 335 28.33 -42.21 -114.21
CA MET A 335 27.08 -42.23 -113.45
C MET A 335 27.27 -42.15 -111.93
N ASP A 336 28.35 -42.72 -111.40
CA ASP A 336 28.69 -42.67 -109.98
C ASP A 336 29.21 -41.29 -109.57
N TYR A 337 29.91 -40.58 -110.47
CA TYR A 337 30.26 -39.17 -110.25
C TYR A 337 29.02 -38.27 -110.23
N MET A 338 28.01 -38.56 -111.06
CA MET A 338 26.72 -37.86 -111.02
C MET A 338 25.92 -38.17 -109.76
N LYS A 339 25.87 -39.43 -109.31
CA LYS A 339 25.25 -39.82 -108.03
C LYS A 339 25.96 -39.18 -106.84
N ALA A 340 27.29 -39.17 -106.83
CA ALA A 340 28.10 -38.51 -105.81
C ALA A 340 27.88 -36.99 -105.81
N ARG A 341 27.79 -36.36 -106.98
CA ARG A 341 27.47 -34.92 -107.10
C ARG A 341 26.06 -34.61 -106.61
N ASN A 342 25.07 -35.42 -106.95
CA ASN A 342 23.69 -35.25 -106.47
C ASN A 342 23.60 -35.47 -104.95
N LYS A 343 24.29 -36.47 -104.42
CA LYS A 343 24.39 -36.71 -102.98
C LYS A 343 25.11 -35.57 -102.26
N ALA A 344 26.20 -35.05 -102.83
CA ALA A 344 26.90 -33.88 -102.32
C ALA A 344 26.02 -32.62 -102.39
N PHE A 345 25.18 -32.46 -103.41
CA PHE A 345 24.21 -31.37 -103.49
C PHE A 345 23.10 -31.51 -102.45
N GLY A 346 22.56 -32.72 -102.24
CA GLY A 346 21.59 -33.03 -101.19
C GLY A 346 22.15 -32.74 -99.80
N LEU A 347 23.35 -33.23 -99.50
CA LEU A 347 24.05 -32.96 -98.25
C LEU A 347 24.34 -31.47 -98.07
N ARG A 348 24.71 -30.74 -99.13
CA ARG A 348 24.85 -29.27 -99.04
C ARG A 348 23.53 -28.56 -98.73
N LYS A 349 22.42 -29.05 -99.27
CA LYS A 349 21.08 -28.52 -98.94
C LYS A 349 20.71 -28.83 -97.49
N GLU A 350 20.97 -30.05 -97.02
CA GLU A 350 20.77 -30.42 -95.62
C GLU A 350 21.64 -29.59 -94.69
N ILE A 351 22.93 -29.41 -94.98
CA ILE A 351 23.83 -28.54 -94.22
C ILE A 351 23.27 -27.11 -94.18
N LYS A 352 22.81 -26.55 -95.30
CA LYS A 352 22.13 -25.22 -95.28
C LYS A 352 20.88 -25.21 -94.40
N THR A 353 20.10 -26.28 -94.40
CA THR A 353 18.90 -26.41 -93.57
C THR A 353 19.26 -26.48 -92.09
N TRP A 354 20.33 -27.21 -91.75
CA TRP A 354 20.86 -27.30 -90.39
C TRP A 354 21.50 -25.99 -89.93
N ILE A 355 22.23 -25.28 -90.79
CA ILE A 355 22.73 -23.92 -90.51
C ILE A 355 21.56 -22.99 -90.19
N GLY A 356 20.49 -23.00 -90.99
CA GLY A 356 19.28 -22.22 -90.69
C GLY A 356 18.62 -22.61 -89.37
N LYS A 357 18.59 -23.91 -89.02
CA LYS A 357 18.08 -24.36 -87.70
C LYS A 357 18.95 -23.87 -86.54
N VAL A 358 20.28 -23.87 -86.70
CA VAL A 358 21.21 -23.34 -85.71
C VAL A 358 21.06 -21.83 -85.56
N GLU A 359 20.93 -21.09 -86.66
CA GLU A 359 20.68 -19.64 -86.65
C GLU A 359 19.36 -19.29 -85.95
N ILE A 360 18.28 -20.05 -86.20
CA ILE A 360 17.01 -19.88 -85.48
C ILE A 360 17.19 -20.18 -83.98
N ALA A 361 17.91 -21.25 -83.62
CA ALA A 361 18.22 -21.56 -82.23
C ALA A 361 19.05 -20.44 -81.56
N ASP A 362 20.02 -19.85 -82.26
CA ASP A 362 20.80 -18.72 -81.75
C ASP A 362 19.97 -17.44 -81.59
N LEU A 363 19.07 -17.14 -82.54
CA LEU A 363 18.14 -16.01 -82.42
C LEU A 363 17.18 -16.18 -81.23
N THR A 364 16.61 -17.37 -81.05
CA THR A 364 15.74 -17.66 -79.89
C THR A 364 16.50 -17.59 -78.55
N ARG A 365 17.77 -18.04 -78.51
CA ARG A 365 18.66 -17.86 -77.35
C ARG A 365 18.89 -16.38 -77.04
N GLN A 366 19.15 -15.55 -78.05
CA GLN A 366 19.32 -14.10 -77.86
C GLN A 366 18.03 -13.42 -77.40
N GLU A 367 16.86 -13.82 -77.89
CA GLU A 367 15.56 -13.33 -77.40
C GLU A 367 15.32 -13.72 -75.94
N LEU A 368 15.66 -14.95 -75.55
CA LEU A 368 15.61 -15.39 -74.16
C LEU A 368 16.59 -14.62 -73.27
N GLU A 369 17.82 -14.37 -73.71
CA GLU A 369 18.79 -13.52 -72.99
C GLU A 369 18.27 -12.07 -72.84
N LYS A 370 17.64 -11.50 -73.88
CA LYS A 370 16.98 -10.19 -73.79
C LYS A 370 15.80 -10.19 -72.82
N SER A 371 15.00 -11.26 -72.81
CA SER A 371 13.91 -11.42 -71.84
C SER A 371 14.43 -11.55 -70.41
N LEU A 372 15.53 -12.28 -70.20
CA LEU A 372 16.22 -12.43 -68.90
C LEU A 372 16.80 -11.10 -68.42
N THR A 373 17.41 -10.31 -69.31
CA THR A 373 17.93 -8.99 -68.95
C THR A 373 16.82 -7.98 -68.67
N LEU A 374 15.69 -8.03 -69.40
CA LEU A 374 14.50 -7.25 -69.09
C LEU A 374 13.91 -7.63 -67.73
N VAL A 375 13.76 -8.93 -67.44
CA VAL A 375 13.30 -9.43 -66.14
C VAL A 375 14.27 -9.03 -65.03
N HIS A 376 15.57 -9.10 -65.25
CA HIS A 376 16.58 -8.65 -64.29
C HIS A 376 16.50 -7.14 -64.04
N LYS A 377 16.24 -6.34 -65.09
CA LYS A 377 16.08 -4.88 -65.00
C LYS A 377 14.75 -4.48 -64.34
N ASP A 378 13.68 -5.25 -64.53
CA ASP A 378 12.40 -5.10 -63.84
C ASP A 378 12.46 -5.54 -62.37
N MET A 379 13.25 -6.57 -62.05
CA MET A 379 13.53 -6.93 -60.65
C MET A 379 14.40 -5.87 -59.95
N ALA A 380 15.37 -5.29 -60.66
CA ALA A 380 16.19 -4.19 -60.16
C ALA A 380 15.40 -2.87 -59.98
N SER A 381 14.42 -2.57 -60.85
CA SER A 381 13.58 -1.36 -60.76
C SER A 381 12.47 -1.47 -59.70
N ARG A 382 12.07 -2.69 -59.34
CA ARG A 382 11.10 -2.98 -58.26
C ARG A 382 11.72 -3.16 -56.88
N GLY A 383 13.04 -2.96 -56.73
CA GLY A 383 13.71 -3.04 -55.43
C GLY A 383 13.64 -4.44 -54.79
N VAL A 384 13.53 -5.50 -55.61
CA VAL A 384 13.58 -6.88 -55.14
C VAL A 384 14.94 -7.44 -55.52
N THR A 385 15.97 -7.04 -54.77
CA THR A 385 17.21 -7.80 -54.67
C THR A 385 16.92 -9.06 -53.86
N ALA A 386 17.23 -10.22 -54.43
CA ALA A 386 17.58 -11.38 -53.61
C ALA A 386 19.03 -11.22 -53.15
#